data_AF-A0A963TC98-F1
#
_entry.id   AF-A0A963TC98-F1
#
_cell.length_a   1.000
_cell.length_b   1.000
_cell.length_c   1.000
_cell.angle_alpha   90.00
_cell.angle_beta   90.00
_cell.angle_gamma   90.00
#
_symmetry.space_group_name_H-M   'P 1'
#
loop_
_entity.id
_entity.type
_entity.pdbx_description
1 polymer ?
#
loop_
_entity_poly.entity_id
_entity_poly.type
_entity_poly.pdbx_seq_one_letter_code
_entity_poly.pdbx_strand_id
1 'polypeptide(L)'
;MTPKQPQGTHEDLHRHDDVKVGSERAFGLVFAAVFTIIALVPLIKGADPRWWSLAVAAVFGVLAFVAPKVLRPLNLVWFKFGLLLHKIVSPLIMGLLFFVTVTPMALLLRLLGKDPLHRSFDPKADSYWIRRDPPGPAPETMKNQF
;
A
#
# COMPACT_ATOMS: atom_id res chain seq x y z
N MET A 1 13.05 31.06 -18.44
CA MET A 1 14.45 30.65 -18.25
C MET A 1 14.44 29.48 -17.27
N THR A 2 14.38 28.24 -17.76
CA THR A 2 14.37 27.03 -16.94
C THR A 2 15.81 26.59 -16.69
N PRO A 3 16.23 26.34 -15.44
CA PRO A 3 17.59 25.90 -15.18
C PRO A 3 17.78 24.48 -15.71
N LYS A 4 18.83 24.30 -16.52
CA LYS A 4 19.23 23.01 -17.09
C LYS A 4 19.82 22.17 -15.95
N GLN A 5 19.15 21.08 -15.56
CA GLN A 5 19.64 20.18 -14.50
C GLN A 5 20.85 19.35 -14.99
N PRO A 6 21.80 19.01 -14.11
CA PRO A 6 22.96 18.21 -14.46
C PRO A 6 22.54 16.75 -14.65
N GLN A 7 22.48 16.29 -15.91
CA GLN A 7 22.33 14.88 -16.25
C GLN A 7 23.65 14.17 -15.97
N GLY A 8 23.76 13.48 -14.84
CA GLY A 8 24.98 12.75 -14.46
C GLY A 8 24.79 11.48 -13.62
N THR A 9 23.58 11.18 -13.15
CA THR A 9 23.29 9.95 -12.37
C THR A 9 22.16 9.16 -13.02
N HIS A 10 22.26 7.83 -13.04
CA HIS A 10 21.20 6.92 -13.52
C HIS A 10 19.95 6.91 -12.62
N GLU A 11 20.00 7.58 -11.48
CA GLU A 11 18.94 7.63 -10.47
C GLU A 11 18.28 9.01 -10.48
N ASP A 12 16.96 9.01 -10.67
CA ASP A 12 16.13 10.21 -10.65
C ASP A 12 15.57 10.43 -9.23
N LEU A 13 16.31 11.19 -8.43
CA LEU A 13 15.97 11.50 -7.03
C LEU A 13 14.75 12.43 -6.89
N HIS A 14 14.18 12.90 -8.00
CA HIS A 14 13.02 13.78 -8.04
C HIS A 14 11.72 13.08 -8.46
N ARG A 15 11.73 11.75 -8.54
CA ARG A 15 10.53 10.98 -8.86
C ARG A 15 9.52 11.04 -7.70
N HIS A 16 8.72 12.09 -7.67
CA HIS A 16 7.47 12.14 -6.94
C HIS A 16 6.44 11.36 -7.75
N ASP A 17 6.15 10.11 -7.35
CA ASP A 17 5.02 9.38 -7.90
C ASP A 17 3.72 10.04 -7.43
N ASP A 18 3.17 10.93 -8.24
CA ASP A 18 1.89 11.58 -7.97
C ASP A 18 0.78 10.52 -7.91
N VAL A 19 0.07 10.46 -6.78
CA VAL A 19 -1.08 9.58 -6.61
C VAL A 19 -2.22 10.09 -7.50
N LYS A 20 -2.37 9.48 -8.67
CA LYS A 20 -3.42 9.83 -9.64
C LYS A 20 -4.79 9.42 -9.11
N VAL A 21 -5.75 10.32 -9.27
CA VAL A 21 -7.16 10.02 -8.96
C VAL A 21 -7.66 8.95 -9.94
N GLY A 22 -8.43 7.99 -9.42
CA GLY A 22 -9.05 6.95 -10.23
C GLY A 22 -10.05 7.51 -11.26
N SER A 23 -10.34 6.73 -12.31
CA SER A 23 -11.30 7.09 -13.35
C SER A 23 -12.71 7.30 -12.79
N GLU A 24 -13.40 8.34 -13.24
CA GLU A 24 -14.79 8.63 -12.83
C GLU A 24 -15.76 7.53 -13.27
N ARG A 25 -15.48 6.86 -14.40
CA ARG A 25 -16.26 5.71 -14.86
C ARG A 25 -16.12 4.53 -13.92
N ALA A 26 -14.89 4.21 -13.52
CA ALA A 26 -14.63 3.13 -12.57
C ALA A 26 -15.28 3.42 -11.21
N PHE A 27 -15.20 4.66 -10.73
CA PHE A 27 -15.91 5.10 -9.53
C PHE A 27 -17.42 4.83 -9.62
N GLY A 28 -18.07 5.28 -10.70
CA GLY A 28 -19.50 5.06 -10.92
C GLY A 28 -19.89 3.58 -10.98
N LEU A 29 -19.10 2.75 -11.68
CA LEU A 29 -19.34 1.31 -11.78
C LEU A 29 -19.19 0.58 -10.44
N VAL A 30 -18.20 0.95 -9.62
CA VAL A 30 -18.01 0.38 -8.28
C VAL A 30 -19.22 0.70 -7.40
N PHE A 31 -19.69 1.94 -7.40
CA PHE A 31 -20.87 2.32 -6.60
C PHE A 31 -22.15 1.65 -7.13
N ALA A 32 -22.33 1.54 -8.44
CA ALA A 32 -23.43 0.78 -9.03
C ALA A 32 -23.42 -0.69 -8.58
N ALA A 33 -22.25 -1.33 -8.58
CA ALA A 33 -22.10 -2.71 -8.11
C ALA A 33 -22.42 -2.84 -6.60
N VAL A 34 -21.90 -1.95 -5.76
CA VAL A 34 -22.18 -1.93 -4.32
C VAL A 34 -23.68 -1.78 -4.04
N PHE A 35 -24.34 -0.81 -4.67
CA PHE A 35 -25.78 -0.61 -4.48
C PHE A 35 -26.62 -1.75 -5.05
N THR A 36 -26.16 -2.42 -6.11
CA THR A 36 -26.81 -3.63 -6.63
C THR A 36 -26.71 -4.78 -5.63
N ILE A 37 -25.55 -5.00 -5.01
CA ILE A 37 -25.39 -6.00 -3.95
C ILE A 37 -26.34 -5.67 -2.80
N ILE A 38 -26.37 -4.42 -2.32
CA ILE A 38 -27.28 -3.99 -1.24
C ILE A 38 -28.75 -4.19 -1.63
N ALA A 39 -29.11 -3.97 -2.89
CA ALA A 39 -30.46 -4.21 -3.39
C ALA A 39 -30.85 -5.69 -3.35
N LEU A 40 -29.89 -6.59 -3.59
CA LEU A 40 -30.10 -8.03 -3.72
C LEU A 40 -29.88 -8.83 -2.42
N VAL A 41 -29.15 -8.29 -1.43
CA VAL A 41 -28.94 -8.95 -0.12
C VAL A 41 -30.24 -9.43 0.56
N PRO A 42 -31.36 -8.68 0.55
CA PRO A 42 -32.62 -9.13 1.14
C PRO A 42 -33.19 -10.40 0.51
N LEU A 43 -32.91 -10.67 -0.77
CA LEU A 43 -33.42 -11.86 -1.48
C LEU A 43 -32.84 -13.15 -0.90
N ILE A 44 -31.63 -13.09 -0.32
CA ILE A 44 -31.00 -14.24 0.37
C ILE A 44 -31.86 -14.69 1.57
N LYS A 45 -32.63 -13.77 2.15
CA LYS A 45 -33.53 -14.01 3.28
C LYS A 45 -35.00 -14.15 2.85
N GLY A 46 -35.26 -14.24 1.53
CA GLY A 46 -36.62 -14.34 0.98
C GLY A 46 -37.44 -13.05 1.06
N ALA A 47 -36.81 -11.90 1.29
CA ALA A 47 -37.48 -10.60 1.33
C ALA A 47 -37.40 -9.87 -0.03
N ASP A 48 -38.25 -8.88 -0.23
CA ASP A 48 -38.25 -8.07 -1.46
C ASP A 48 -36.95 -7.29 -1.66
N PRO A 49 -36.52 -7.10 -2.92
CA PRO A 49 -35.39 -6.24 -3.24
C PRO A 49 -35.58 -4.82 -2.70
N ARG A 50 -34.50 -4.18 -2.28
CA ARG A 50 -34.53 -2.75 -1.95
C ARG A 50 -34.58 -1.93 -3.23
N TRP A 51 -35.78 -1.69 -3.74
CA TRP A 51 -36.04 -0.94 -4.98
C TRP A 51 -35.36 0.42 -5.01
N TRP A 52 -35.29 1.13 -3.87
CA TRP A 52 -34.57 2.40 -3.78
C TRP A 52 -33.08 2.24 -4.06
N SER A 53 -32.44 1.17 -3.56
CA SER A 53 -31.02 0.89 -3.77
C SER A 53 -30.76 0.50 -5.22
N LEU A 54 -31.69 -0.24 -5.83
CA LEU A 54 -31.63 -0.59 -7.25
C LEU A 54 -31.75 0.65 -8.15
N ALA A 55 -32.64 1.59 -7.81
CA ALA A 55 -32.77 2.86 -8.53
C ALA A 55 -31.47 3.68 -8.46
N VAL A 56 -30.86 3.77 -7.28
CA VAL A 56 -29.56 4.45 -7.11
C VAL A 56 -28.47 3.74 -7.92
N ALA A 57 -28.41 2.41 -7.91
CA ALA A 57 -27.46 1.65 -8.71
C ALA A 57 -27.60 1.94 -10.21
N ALA A 58 -28.84 1.99 -10.72
CA ALA A 58 -29.13 2.31 -12.11
C ALA A 58 -28.67 3.74 -12.47
N VAL A 59 -28.95 4.72 -11.61
CA VAL A 59 -28.49 6.10 -11.81
C VAL A 59 -26.97 6.18 -11.89
N PHE A 60 -26.25 5.56 -10.96
CA PHE A 60 -24.78 5.54 -10.98
C PHE A 60 -24.23 4.82 -12.22
N GLY A 61 -24.84 3.71 -12.63
CA GLY A 61 -24.46 2.97 -13.84
C GLY A 61 -24.65 3.81 -15.10
N VAL A 62 -25.83 4.42 -15.28
CA VAL A 62 -26.13 5.29 -16.43
C VAL A 62 -25.19 6.50 -16.47
N LEU A 63 -24.97 7.17 -15.33
CA LEU A 63 -24.05 8.30 -15.25
C LEU A 63 -22.61 7.91 -15.55
N ALA A 64 -22.17 6.70 -15.17
CA ALA A 64 -20.84 6.20 -15.49
C ALA A 64 -20.62 6.07 -17.01
N PHE A 65 -21.63 5.63 -17.77
CA PHE A 65 -21.53 5.48 -19.23
C PHE A 65 -21.77 6.78 -20.00
N VAL A 66 -22.84 7.50 -19.67
CA VAL A 66 -23.32 8.64 -20.47
C VAL A 66 -22.59 9.94 -20.10
N ALA A 67 -22.40 10.20 -18.81
CA ALA A 67 -21.90 11.49 -18.32
C ALA A 67 -20.96 11.35 -17.10
N PRO A 68 -19.81 10.66 -17.23
CA PRO A 68 -18.91 10.40 -16.10
C PRO A 68 -18.33 11.68 -15.47
N LYS A 69 -18.31 12.79 -16.22
CA LYS A 69 -17.87 14.10 -15.72
C LYS A 69 -18.71 14.61 -14.55
N VAL A 70 -19.98 14.22 -14.46
CA VAL A 70 -20.88 14.59 -13.34
C VAL A 70 -20.45 13.90 -12.04
N LEU A 71 -19.85 12.71 -12.14
CA LEU A 71 -19.34 11.95 -10.99
C LEU A 71 -17.98 12.46 -10.49
N ARG A 72 -17.32 13.37 -11.22
CA ARG A 72 -15.99 13.91 -10.88
C ARG A 72 -15.90 14.55 -9.48
N PRO A 73 -16.76 15.51 -9.08
CA PRO A 73 -16.66 16.09 -7.74
C PRO A 73 -16.83 15.04 -6.63
N LEU A 74 -17.71 14.06 -6.84
CA LEU A 74 -17.95 12.99 -5.89
C LEU A 74 -16.75 12.03 -5.81
N ASN A 75 -16.17 11.66 -6.96
CA ASN A 75 -14.96 10.84 -7.05
C ASN A 75 -13.77 11.53 -6.34
N LEU A 76 -13.61 12.84 -6.51
CA LEU A 76 -12.56 13.61 -5.83
C LEU A 76 -12.71 13.61 -4.31
N VAL A 77 -13.94 13.79 -3.81
CA VAL A 77 -14.22 13.75 -2.36
C VAL A 77 -13.96 12.35 -1.81
N TRP A 78 -14.45 11.31 -2.50
CA TRP A 78 -14.22 9.93 -2.12
C TRP A 78 -12.73 9.56 -2.11
N PHE A 79 -11.99 10.01 -3.12
CA PHE A 79 -10.55 9.80 -3.18
C PHE A 79 -9.82 10.45 -2.02
N LYS A 80 -10.12 11.72 -1.70
CA LYS A 80 -9.54 12.41 -0.54
C LYS A 80 -9.90 11.73 0.78
N PHE A 81 -11.13 11.25 0.91
CA PHE A 81 -11.55 10.45 2.07
C PHE A 81 -10.73 9.16 2.17
N GLY A 82 -10.51 8.47 1.05
CA GLY A 82 -9.64 7.29 0.99
C GLY A 82 -8.19 7.59 1.43
N LEU A 83 -7.63 8.73 1.02
CA LEU A 83 -6.29 9.16 1.47
C LEU A 83 -6.25 9.44 2.97
N LEU A 84 -7.29 10.09 3.51
CA LEU A 84 -7.39 10.34 4.95
C LEU A 84 -7.50 9.03 5.74
N LEU A 85 -8.32 8.10 5.26
CA LEU A 85 -8.44 6.78 5.87
C LEU A 85 -7.11 6.02 5.81
N HIS A 86 -6.41 6.06 4.68
CA HIS A 86 -5.10 5.44 4.51
C HIS A 86 -4.07 5.99 5.51
N LYS A 87 -4.08 7.31 5.76
CA LYS A 87 -3.19 7.94 6.76
C LYS A 87 -3.37 7.37 8.17
N ILE A 88 -4.57 6.90 8.52
CA ILE A 88 -4.87 6.31 9.83
C ILE A 88 -4.61 4.79 9.82
N VAL A 89 -5.07 4.12 8.77
CA VAL A 89 -5.01 2.65 8.66
C VAL A 89 -3.57 2.18 8.45
N SER A 90 -2.75 2.89 7.68
CA SER A 90 -1.36 2.49 7.41
C SER A 90 -0.51 2.39 8.69
N PRO A 91 -0.43 3.42 9.55
CA PRO A 91 0.25 3.30 10.86
C PRO A 91 -0.38 2.25 11.78
N LEU A 92 -1.70 2.08 11.74
CA LEU A 92 -2.40 1.11 12.57
C LEU A 92 -2.02 -0.33 12.19
N ILE A 93 -2.03 -0.66 10.89
CA ILE A 93 -1.62 -1.98 10.40
C ILE A 93 -0.13 -2.19 10.67
N MET A 94 0.72 -1.18 10.44
CA MET A 94 2.16 -1.29 10.73
C MET A 94 2.43 -1.51 12.23
N GLY A 95 1.72 -0.80 13.10
CA GLY A 95 1.77 -1.01 14.55
C GLY A 95 1.28 -2.40 14.94
N LEU A 96 0.17 -2.86 14.37
CA LEU A 96 -0.36 -4.20 14.62
C LEU A 96 0.65 -5.29 14.21
N LEU A 97 1.22 -5.19 13.01
CA LEU A 97 2.27 -6.09 12.56
C LEU A 97 3.45 -6.07 13.53
N PHE A 98 3.92 -4.89 13.93
CA PHE A 98 5.03 -4.78 14.85
C PHE A 98 4.76 -5.47 16.20
N PHE A 99 3.60 -5.25 16.81
CA PHE A 99 3.29 -5.82 18.13
C PHE A 99 2.85 -7.28 18.09
N VAL A 100 2.23 -7.75 17.00
CA VAL A 100 1.71 -9.12 16.88
C VAL A 100 2.70 -10.07 16.25
N THR A 101 3.60 -9.61 15.38
CA THR A 101 4.56 -10.49 14.70
C THR A 101 6.00 -10.20 15.14
N VAL A 102 6.46 -8.96 15.00
CA VAL A 102 7.88 -8.62 15.24
C VAL A 102 8.24 -8.71 16.72
N THR A 103 7.41 -8.15 17.59
CA THR A 103 7.64 -8.10 19.04
C THR A 103 7.67 -9.50 19.66
N PRO A 104 6.69 -10.39 19.45
CA PRO A 104 6.75 -11.74 20.00
C PRO A 104 7.88 -12.57 19.40
N MET A 105 8.21 -12.38 18.11
CA MET A 105 9.38 -13.02 17.52
C MET A 105 10.67 -12.58 18.22
N ALA A 106 10.82 -11.28 18.49
CA ALA A 106 11.98 -10.74 19.22
C ALA A 106 12.04 -11.25 20.66
N LEU A 107 10.89 -11.34 21.35
CA LEU A 107 10.81 -11.92 22.69
C LEU A 107 11.19 -13.41 22.68
N LEU A 108 10.70 -14.17 21.70
CA LEU A 108 11.04 -15.59 21.55
C LEU A 108 12.55 -15.77 21.34
N LEU A 109 13.17 -15.00 20.43
CA LEU A 109 14.61 -15.05 20.20
C LEU A 109 15.40 -14.71 21.48
N ARG A 110 14.94 -13.70 22.24
CA ARG A 110 15.55 -13.31 23.51
C ARG A 110 15.42 -14.39 24.58
N LEU A 111 14.27 -15.06 24.67
CA LEU A 111 14.05 -16.20 25.58
C LEU A 111 14.92 -17.41 25.19
N LEU A 112 15.15 -17.61 23.89
CA LEU A 112 16.05 -18.65 23.37
C LEU A 112 17.55 -18.25 23.49
N GLY A 113 17.86 -17.06 24.04
CA GLY A 113 19.23 -16.56 24.16
C GLY A 113 19.90 -16.22 22.83
N LYS A 114 19.13 -16.14 21.73
CA LYS A 114 19.66 -15.83 20.40
C LYS A 114 19.70 -14.33 20.20
N ASP A 115 20.91 -13.77 20.08
CA ASP A 115 21.12 -12.40 19.64
C ASP A 115 21.77 -12.38 18.25
N PRO A 116 20.97 -12.47 17.16
CA PRO A 116 21.51 -12.49 15.80
C PRO A 116 22.20 -11.18 15.41
N LEU A 117 22.01 -10.10 16.18
CA LEU A 117 22.53 -8.78 15.86
C LEU A 117 23.69 -8.37 16.78
N HIS A 118 24.14 -9.23 17.69
CA HIS A 118 25.22 -8.96 18.65
C HIS A 118 25.12 -7.54 19.24
N ARG A 119 23.94 -7.20 19.79
CA ARG A 119 23.58 -5.83 20.15
C ARG A 119 24.32 -5.35 21.40
N SER A 120 24.85 -6.26 22.22
CA SER A 120 25.64 -5.92 23.40
C SER A 120 27.05 -5.48 23.03
N PHE A 121 27.50 -4.37 23.61
CA PHE A 121 28.89 -3.94 23.52
C PHE A 121 29.78 -4.92 24.29
N ASP A 122 30.78 -5.49 23.60
CA ASP A 122 31.84 -6.30 24.15
C ASP A 122 33.13 -5.47 24.29
N PRO A 123 33.53 -5.08 25.52
CA PRO A 123 34.75 -4.31 25.75
C PRO A 123 36.05 -5.07 25.45
N LYS A 124 35.98 -6.40 25.30
CA LYS A 124 37.14 -7.27 25.08
C LYS A 124 37.30 -7.67 23.62
N ALA A 125 36.37 -7.28 22.75
CA ALA A 125 36.45 -7.58 21.32
C ALA A 125 37.47 -6.68 20.63
N ASP A 126 38.46 -7.28 19.96
CA ASP A 126 39.44 -6.56 19.14
C ASP A 126 38.78 -5.87 17.92
N SER A 127 37.68 -6.44 17.40
CA SER A 127 36.89 -5.89 16.31
C SER A 127 35.52 -6.55 16.23
N TYR A 128 34.48 -5.77 15.91
CA TYR A 128 33.13 -6.27 15.60
C TYR A 128 32.97 -6.80 14.17
N TRP A 129 34.04 -6.76 13.36
CA TRP A 129 34.00 -7.24 11.98
C TRP A 129 33.80 -8.76 11.93
N ILE A 130 32.63 -9.18 11.44
CA ILE A 130 32.33 -10.59 11.22
C ILE A 130 33.15 -11.08 10.02
N ARG A 131 34.23 -11.84 10.28
CA ARG A 131 35.02 -12.48 9.24
C ARG A 131 34.16 -13.53 8.53
N ARG A 132 34.10 -13.46 7.20
CA ARG A 132 33.39 -14.42 6.37
C ARG A 132 34.31 -15.59 6.04
N ASP A 133 33.86 -16.80 6.33
CA ASP A 133 34.52 -18.04 5.93
C ASP A 133 33.46 -18.99 5.33
N PRO A 134 33.53 -19.33 4.03
CA PRO A 134 34.58 -18.96 3.07
C PRO A 134 34.58 -17.46 2.73
N PRO A 135 35.71 -16.90 2.28
CA PRO A 135 35.75 -15.56 1.72
C PRO A 135 34.71 -15.46 0.59
N GLY A 136 34.08 -14.28 0.48
CA GLY A 136 33.06 -14.02 -0.54
C GLY A 136 33.53 -14.39 -1.95
N PRO A 137 32.60 -14.61 -2.90
CA PRO A 137 32.95 -15.06 -4.24
C PRO A 137 33.99 -14.11 -4.87
N ALA A 138 34.94 -14.69 -5.61
CA ALA A 138 36.05 -13.94 -6.18
C ALA A 138 35.52 -12.76 -7.03
N PRO A 139 36.18 -11.59 -7.03
CA PRO A 139 35.69 -10.39 -7.73
C PRO A 139 35.34 -10.62 -9.20
N GLU A 140 36.05 -11.55 -9.83
CA GLU A 140 35.85 -12.03 -11.21
C GLU A 140 34.52 -12.78 -11.47
N THR A 141 33.76 -13.11 -10.42
CA THR A 141 32.38 -13.62 -10.56
C THR A 141 31.35 -12.51 -10.84
N MET A 142 31.68 -11.23 -10.61
CA MET A 142 30.78 -10.10 -10.86
C MET A 142 30.80 -9.71 -12.34
N LYS A 143 30.02 -10.41 -13.17
CA LYS A 143 29.98 -10.21 -14.63
C LYS A 143 29.47 -8.82 -15.08
N ASN A 144 28.62 -8.18 -14.29
CA ASN A 144 28.02 -6.87 -14.59
C ASN A 144 28.18 -5.94 -13.38
N GLN A 145 29.36 -5.34 -13.24
CA GLN A 145 29.67 -4.38 -12.17
C GLN A 145 29.10 -2.98 -12.45
N PHE A 146 28.80 -2.69 -13.72
CA PHE A 146 28.32 -1.40 -14.21
C PHE A 146 27.10 -1.59 -15.10
#